data_AF-A0AAJ4AEH9-F1
#
_entry.id   AF-A0AAJ4AEH9-F1
#
_cell.length_a   1.000
_cell.length_b   1.000
_cell.length_c   1.000
_cell.angle_alpha   90.00
_cell.angle_beta   90.00
_cell.angle_gamma   90.00
#
_symmetry.space_group_name_H-M   'P 1'
#
loop_
_entity.id
_entity.type
_entity.pdbx_description
1 polymer ?
#
loop_
_entity_poly.entity_id
_entity_poly.type
_entity_poly.pdbx_seq_one_letter_code
_entity_poly.pdbx_strand_id
1 'polypeptide(L)'
;MHLADDFLAQISFLGDLDHDITSNLSAADINTEEIVQLVDKREQLLLTLISTINEHQELAQLPEWQSAIERTQLTVELMQKKTAELGSSLQKYRYGNKSVQQYKKFI
;
A
#
# COMPACT_ATOMS: atom_id res chain seq x y z
N MET A 1 18.18 -14.82 -21.64
CA MET A 1 17.23 -15.59 -20.81
C MET A 1 17.14 -15.02 -19.40
N HIS A 2 18.28 -14.69 -18.75
CA HIS A 2 18.31 -14.10 -17.40
C HIS A 2 17.45 -12.86 -17.15
N LEU A 3 17.36 -11.91 -18.09
CA LEU A 3 16.58 -10.67 -17.89
C LEU A 3 15.08 -10.94 -17.62
N ALA A 4 14.47 -11.84 -18.39
CA ALA A 4 13.05 -12.15 -18.23
C ALA A 4 12.80 -12.89 -16.91
N ASP A 5 13.69 -13.81 -16.54
CA ASP A 5 13.61 -14.53 -15.27
C ASP A 5 13.75 -13.57 -14.07
N ASP A 6 14.70 -12.62 -14.13
CA ASP A 6 14.91 -11.61 -13.10
C ASP A 6 13.71 -10.65 -12.99
N PHE A 7 13.14 -10.23 -14.13
CA PHE A 7 11.94 -9.39 -14.18
C PHE A 7 10.72 -10.09 -13.55
N LEU A 8 10.52 -11.38 -13.86
CA LEU A 8 9.44 -12.17 -13.26
C LEU A 8 9.65 -12.38 -11.76
N ALA A 9 10.90 -12.59 -11.31
CA ALA A 9 11.22 -12.68 -9.88
C ALA A 9 10.90 -11.36 -9.15
N GLN A 10 11.21 -10.22 -9.75
CA GLN A 10 10.86 -8.90 -9.20
C GLN A 10 9.33 -8.69 -9.16
N ILE A 11 8.58 -9.13 -10.17
CA ILE A 11 7.11 -9.10 -10.13
C ILE A 11 6.54 -9.98 -9.02
N SER A 12 7.13 -11.16 -8.79
CA SER A 12 6.73 -12.03 -7.67
C SER A 12 6.96 -11.32 -6.34
N PHE A 13 8.15 -10.72 -6.17
CA PHE A 13 8.48 -9.98 -4.96
C PHE A 13 7.58 -8.76 -4.74
N LEU A 14 7.14 -8.09 -5.81
CA LEU A 14 6.12 -7.04 -5.73
C LEU A 14 4.80 -7.58 -5.16
N GLY A 15 4.40 -8.79 -5.57
CA GLY A 15 3.22 -9.47 -5.03
C GLY A 15 3.33 -9.81 -3.54
N ASP A 16 4.52 -10.18 -3.08
CA ASP A 16 4.78 -10.40 -1.65
C ASP A 16 4.60 -9.09 -0.86
N LEU A 17 5.13 -7.98 -1.38
CA LEU A 17 4.93 -6.66 -0.78
C LEU A 17 3.45 -6.24 -0.77
N ASP A 18 2.71 -6.48 -1.85
CA ASP A 18 1.26 -6.23 -1.91
C ASP A 18 0.52 -7.00 -0.80
N HIS A 19 0.92 -8.25 -0.55
CA HIS A 19 0.36 -9.08 0.51
C HIS A 19 0.69 -8.54 1.90
N ASP A 20 1.95 -8.20 2.16
CA ASP A 20 2.41 -7.68 3.45
C ASP A 20 1.73 -6.35 3.80
N ILE A 21 1.57 -5.46 2.81
CA ILE A 21 0.83 -4.19 2.96
C ILE A 21 -0.63 -4.47 3.30
N THR A 22 -1.26 -5.40 2.57
CA THR A 22 -2.67 -5.76 2.80
C THR A 22 -2.88 -6.34 4.19
N SER A 23 -1.97 -7.20 4.64
CA SER A 23 -1.98 -7.80 5.98
C SER A 23 -1.86 -6.73 7.06
N ASN A 24 -0.87 -5.84 6.95
CA ASN A 24 -0.65 -4.73 7.89
C ASN A 24 -1.84 -3.77 7.96
N LEU A 25 -2.44 -3.43 6.81
CA LEU A 25 -3.62 -2.56 6.73
C LEU A 25 -4.91 -3.21 7.28
N SER A 26 -4.93 -4.54 7.36
CA SER A 26 -6.08 -5.30 7.88
C SER A 26 -5.94 -5.61 9.37
N ALA A 27 -4.78 -5.33 9.97
CA ALA A 27 -4.56 -5.50 11.39
C ALA A 27 -5.47 -4.59 12.23
N ALA A 28 -5.82 -5.06 13.44
CA ALA A 28 -6.63 -4.28 14.38
C ALA A 28 -5.91 -3.04 14.89
N ASP A 29 -4.59 -3.13 15.03
CA ASP A 29 -3.70 -2.01 15.32
C ASP A 29 -2.71 -1.89 14.16
N ILE A 30 -2.71 -0.73 13.51
CA ILE A 30 -1.96 -0.52 12.28
C ILE A 30 -0.54 -0.07 12.64
N ASN A 31 0.45 -0.86 12.24
CA ASN A 31 1.85 -0.45 12.34
C ASN A 31 2.19 0.53 11.23
N THR A 32 2.04 1.84 11.51
CA THR A 32 2.25 2.89 10.50
C THR A 32 3.68 2.98 10.00
N GLU A 33 4.68 2.68 10.85
CA GLU A 33 6.09 2.72 10.45
C GLU A 33 6.41 1.62 9.45
N GLU A 34 5.92 0.41 9.71
CA GLU A 34 6.09 -0.74 8.83
C GLU A 34 5.38 -0.54 7.49
N ILE A 35 4.16 0.02 7.49
CA ILE A 35 3.45 0.36 6.25
C ILE A 35 4.25 1.34 5.40
N VAL A 36 4.81 2.40 6.00
CA VAL A 36 5.62 3.37 5.26
C VAL A 36 6.81 2.67 4.61
N GLN A 37 7.53 1.84 5.35
CA GLN A 37 8.69 1.10 4.82
C GLN A 37 8.30 0.14 3.68
N LEU A 38 7.18 -0.57 3.81
CA LEU A 38 6.69 -1.48 2.78
C LEU A 38 6.26 -0.74 1.52
N VAL A 39 5.56 0.39 1.66
CA VAL A 39 5.12 1.23 0.54
C VAL A 39 6.31 1.85 -0.18
N ASP A 40 7.29 2.37 0.55
CA ASP A 40 8.51 2.93 -0.03
C ASP A 40 9.27 1.86 -0.82
N LYS A 41 9.44 0.66 -0.25
CA LYS A 41 10.10 -0.46 -0.92
C LYS A 41 9.37 -0.88 -2.19
N ARG A 42 8.04 -0.91 -2.14
CA ARG A 42 7.17 -1.20 -3.27
C ARG A 42 7.31 -0.17 -4.38
N GLU A 43 7.36 1.11 -4.05
CA GLU A 43 7.57 2.19 -5.01
C GLU A 43 8.93 2.05 -5.72
N GLN A 44 10.00 1.83 -4.97
CA GLN A 44 11.35 1.64 -5.55
C GLN A 44 11.40 0.45 -6.52
N LEU A 45 10.73 -0.65 -6.18
CA LEU A 45 10.64 -1.83 -7.04
C LEU A 45 9.84 -1.53 -8.32
N LEU A 46 8.71 -0.82 -8.22
CA LEU A 46 7.94 -0.41 -9.39
C LEU A 46 8.73 0.52 -10.32
N LEU A 47 9.47 1.48 -9.77
CA LEU A 47 10.34 2.36 -10.57
C LEU A 47 11.42 1.56 -11.31
N THR A 48 11.98 0.54 -10.65
CA THR A 48 12.94 -0.38 -11.28
C THR A 48 12.30 -1.14 -12.44
N LEU A 49 11.15 -1.78 -12.21
CA LEU A 49 10.40 -2.52 -13.23
C LEU A 49 10.03 -1.64 -14.43
N ILE A 50 9.55 -0.42 -14.17
CA ILE A 50 9.22 0.55 -15.23
C ILE A 50 10.48 0.94 -16.03
N SER A 51 11.61 1.17 -15.36
CA SER A 51 12.88 1.45 -16.04
C SER A 51 13.28 0.30 -16.96
N THR A 52 13.18 -0.95 -16.50
CA THR A 52 13.48 -2.13 -17.31
C THR A 52 12.55 -2.25 -18.52
N ILE A 53 11.25 -1.98 -18.36
CA ILE A 53 10.29 -1.96 -19.47
C ILE A 53 10.61 -0.87 -20.49
N ASN A 54 11.08 0.29 -20.05
CA ASN A 54 11.48 1.37 -20.97
C ASN A 54 12.66 0.97 -21.86
N GLU A 55 13.55 0.12 -21.36
CA GLU A 55 14.67 -0.46 -22.11
C GLU A 55 14.24 -1.68 -22.97
N HIS A 56 13.23 -2.41 -22.51
CA HIS A 56 12.74 -3.67 -23.09
C HIS A 56 11.21 -3.70 -23.18
N GLN A 57 10.68 -3.04 -24.21
CA GLN A 57 9.23 -2.80 -24.36
C GLN A 57 8.40 -4.08 -24.47
N GLU A 58 8.99 -5.20 -24.90
CA GLU A 58 8.35 -6.51 -24.96
C GLU A 58 7.86 -7.00 -23.59
N LEU A 59 8.52 -6.58 -22.50
CA LEU A 59 8.15 -6.96 -21.13
C LEU A 59 6.80 -6.35 -20.71
N ALA A 60 6.39 -5.23 -21.32
CA ALA A 60 5.08 -4.63 -21.06
C ALA A 60 3.91 -5.52 -21.52
N GLN A 61 4.16 -6.45 -22.44
CA GLN A 61 3.14 -7.36 -22.97
C GLN A 61 2.99 -8.64 -22.13
N LEU A 62 3.85 -8.82 -21.12
CA LEU A 62 3.77 -9.98 -20.24
C LEU A 62 2.47 -9.96 -19.43
N PRO A 63 1.71 -11.06 -19.40
CA PRO A 63 0.51 -11.17 -18.57
C PRO A 63 0.79 -10.87 -17.09
N GLU A 64 1.95 -11.29 -16.58
CA GLU A 64 2.38 -11.09 -15.20
C GLU A 64 2.51 -9.60 -14.86
N TRP A 65 3.00 -8.80 -15.80
CA TRP A 65 3.10 -7.35 -15.64
C TRP A 65 1.71 -6.70 -15.65
N GLN A 66 0.82 -7.11 -16.55
CA GLN A 66 -0.56 -6.61 -16.58
C GLN A 66 -1.30 -6.93 -15.27
N SER A 67 -1.16 -8.15 -14.76
CA SER A 67 -1.68 -8.51 -13.45
C SER A 67 -1.04 -7.71 -12.31
N ALA A 68 0.25 -7.35 -12.40
CA ALA A 68 0.90 -6.50 -11.41
C ALA A 68 0.36 -5.06 -11.41
N ILE A 69 -0.02 -4.53 -12.58
CA ILE A 69 -0.70 -3.23 -12.68
C ILE A 69 -2.07 -3.30 -11.99
N GLU A 70 -2.86 -4.34 -12.27
CA GLU A 70 -4.17 -4.53 -11.63
C GLU A 70 -4.05 -4.61 -10.10
N ARG A 71 -3.09 -5.40 -9.59
CA ARG A 71 -2.81 -5.48 -8.14
C ARG A 71 -2.37 -4.13 -7.55
N THR A 72 -1.64 -3.34 -8.32
CA THR A 72 -1.24 -1.99 -7.90
C THR A 72 -2.44 -1.09 -7.70
N GLN A 73 -3.41 -1.12 -8.61
CA GLN A 73 -4.64 -0.36 -8.46
C GLN A 73 -5.42 -0.77 -7.20
N LEU A 74 -5.58 -2.07 -6.96
CA LEU A 74 -6.25 -2.59 -5.77
C LEU A 74 -5.56 -2.18 -4.47
N THR A 75 -4.22 -2.20 -4.44
CA THR A 75 -3.44 -1.79 -3.27
C THR A 75 -3.64 -0.30 -2.97
N VAL A 76 -3.63 0.56 -4.00
CA VAL A 76 -3.91 2.00 -3.84
C VAL A 76 -5.32 2.24 -3.32
N GLU A 77 -6.33 1.57 -3.88
CA GLU A 77 -7.72 1.68 -3.42
C GLU A 77 -7.87 1.27 -1.95
N LEU A 78 -7.20 0.17 -1.53
CA LEU A 78 -7.19 -0.28 -0.14
C LEU A 78 -6.57 0.77 0.79
N MET A 79 -5.39 1.31 0.43
CA MET A 79 -4.72 2.34 1.22
C MET A 79 -5.57 3.60 1.37
N GLN A 80 -6.21 4.05 0.29
CA GLN A 80 -7.10 5.21 0.32
C GLN A 80 -8.32 4.97 1.22
N LYS A 81 -8.95 3.80 1.10
CA LYS A 81 -10.07 3.40 1.95
C LYS A 81 -9.68 3.40 3.43
N LYS A 82 -8.54 2.80 3.76
CA LYS A 82 -8.05 2.74 5.15
C LYS A 82 -7.71 4.11 5.72
N THR A 83 -7.11 4.97 4.91
CA THR A 83 -6.85 6.37 5.29
C THR A 83 -8.15 7.11 5.63
N ALA A 84 -9.21 6.93 4.82
CA ALA A 84 -10.51 7.52 5.07
C ALA A 84 -11.19 6.98 6.35
N GLU A 85 -11.11 5.66 6.59
CA GLU A 85 -11.64 5.01 7.79
C GLU A 85 -10.98 5.54 9.08
N LEU A 86 -9.65 5.67 9.07
CA LEU A 86 -8.89 6.24 10.18
C LEU A 86 -9.23 7.70 10.42
N GLY A 87 -9.35 8.50 9.35
CA GLY A 87 -9.74 9.91 9.44
C GLY A 87 -11.11 10.11 10.08
N SER A 88 -12.10 9.29 9.68
CA SER A 88 -13.45 9.31 10.27
C SER A 88 -13.43 8.92 11.75
N SER A 89 -12.64 7.91 12.11
CA SER A 89 -12.50 7.44 13.49
C SER A 89 -11.87 8.51 14.38
N LEU A 90 -10.82 9.18 13.89
CA LEU A 90 -10.18 10.30 14.58
C LEU A 90 -11.14 11.46 14.81
N GLN A 91 -11.98 11.78 13.83
CA GLN A 91 -12.98 12.83 13.95
C GLN A 91 -14.00 12.51 15.06
N LYS A 92 -14.51 11.28 15.11
CA LYS A 92 -15.43 10.82 16.18
C LYS A 92 -14.78 10.91 17.56
N TYR A 93 -13.53 10.47 17.69
CA TYR A 93 -12.79 10.55 18.94
C TYR A 93 -12.61 12.00 19.42
N ARG A 94 -12.25 12.91 18.52
CA ARG A 94 -12.14 14.35 18.83
C ARG A 94 -13.46 14.96 19.31
N TYR A 95 -14.60 14.59 18.71
CA TYR A 95 -15.91 15.01 19.20
C TYR A 95 -16.22 14.47 20.60
N GLY A 96 -15.94 13.19 20.86
CA GLY A 96 -16.11 12.60 22.20
C GLY A 96 -15.28 13.33 23.26
N ASN A 97 -14.03 13.64 22.96
CA ASN A 97 -13.17 14.43 23.85
C ASN A 97 -13.72 15.83 24.12
N LYS A 98 -14.32 16.49 23.12
CA LYS A 98 -14.99 17.78 23.32
C LYS A 98 -16.15 17.67 24.32
N SER A 99 -16.95 16.60 24.23
CA SER A 99 -18.02 16.33 25.20
C SER A 99 -17.48 16.08 26.61
N VAL A 100 -16.40 15.29 26.75
CA VAL A 100 -15.72 15.07 28.05
C VAL A 100 -15.21 16.38 28.66
N GLN A 101 -14.63 17.27 27.86
CA GLN A 101 -14.18 18.58 28.34
C GLN A 101 -15.34 19.48 28.78
N GLN A 102 -16.54 19.31 28.23
CA GLN A 102 -17.74 19.99 28.73
C GLN A 102 -18.17 19.45 30.10
N TYR A 103 -18.16 18.13 30.30
CA TYR A 103 -18.48 17.53 31.60
C TYR A 103 -17.52 17.96 32.71
N LYS A 104 -16.22 18.08 32.41
CA LYS A 104 -15.21 18.58 33.35
C LYS A 104 -15.46 19.99 33.89
N LYS A 105 -16.34 20.78 33.27
CA LYS A 105 -16.72 22.11 33.80
C LYS A 105 -17.68 22.05 34.98
N PHE A 106 -18.27 20.87 35.24
CA PHE A 106 -19.28 20.65 36.27
C PHE A 106 -18.80 19.78 37.43
N ILE A 107 -17.51 19.43 37.45
CA ILE A 107 -16.82 18.68 38.52
C ILE A 107 -15.67 19.56 39.00
#